data_AF-A0A1Q2M900-F1
#
_entry.id   AF-A0A1Q2M900-F1
#
_cell.length_a   1.000
_cell.length_b   1.000
_cell.length_c   1.000
_cell.angle_alpha   90.00
_cell.angle_beta   90.00
_cell.angle_gamma   90.00
#
_symmetry.space_group_name_H-M   'P 1'
#
loop_
_entity.id
_entity.type
_entity.pdbx_description
1 polymer ?
#
loop_
_entity_poly.entity_id
_entity_poly.type
_entity_poly.pdbx_seq_one_letter_code
_entity_poly.pdbx_strand_id
1 'polypeptide(L)'
;MPPKSKSWPGKALHWLLGAGLLLTFDFAGRALAASLSLSVPGPVLGMLLLLLALMLYGRVPYGLGMVAEQILRLLVLIFLPATVGIYFLRDLSGGDWFALIAAMVIGTLISLTLTALLLNHLIQRRTRRRGKHGQ
;
A
#
# COMPACT_ATOMS: atom_id res chain seq x y z
N MET A 1 36.41 3.83 -24.01
CA MET A 1 36.19 2.48 -23.45
C MET A 1 35.46 2.60 -22.11
N PRO A 2 34.19 2.19 -21.96
CA PRO A 2 33.55 2.16 -20.65
C PRO A 2 33.96 0.90 -19.84
N PRO A 3 34.30 1.05 -18.55
CA PRO A 3 34.79 -0.04 -17.69
C PRO A 3 33.67 -0.96 -17.14
N LYS A 4 34.13 -2.12 -16.64
CA LYS A 4 33.43 -3.40 -16.50
C LYS A 4 32.37 -3.48 -15.39
N SER A 5 31.20 -4.02 -15.77
CA SER A 5 30.16 -4.58 -14.90
C SER A 5 30.64 -5.87 -14.23
N LYS A 6 30.95 -5.83 -12.92
CA LYS A 6 31.08 -7.04 -12.08
C LYS A 6 30.83 -6.74 -10.60
N SER A 7 29.58 -6.49 -10.21
CA SER A 7 29.13 -6.46 -8.80
C SER A 7 27.79 -7.18 -8.57
N TRP A 8 27.49 -8.17 -9.43
CA TRP A 8 26.15 -8.75 -9.57
C TRP A 8 25.67 -9.74 -8.48
N PRO A 9 26.50 -10.61 -7.85
CA PRO A 9 25.96 -11.66 -6.97
C PRO A 9 25.46 -11.14 -5.61
N GLY A 10 26.13 -10.13 -5.03
CA GLY A 10 25.76 -9.62 -3.71
C GLY A 10 24.40 -8.90 -3.70
N LYS A 11 24.13 -8.08 -4.73
CA LYS A 11 22.88 -7.31 -4.81
C LYS A 11 21.67 -8.21 -5.03
N ALA A 12 21.79 -9.22 -5.89
CA ALA A 12 20.74 -10.21 -6.14
C ALA A 12 20.45 -11.06 -4.89
N LEU A 13 21.48 -11.41 -4.12
CA LEU A 13 21.30 -12.16 -2.86
C LEU A 13 20.51 -11.34 -1.83
N HIS A 14 20.85 -10.06 -1.66
CA HIS A 14 20.08 -9.19 -0.77
C HIS A 14 18.63 -9.01 -1.25
N TRP A 15 18.40 -8.94 -2.55
CA TRP A 15 17.06 -8.84 -3.13
C TRP A 15 16.21 -10.08 -2.83
N LEU A 16 16.77 -11.29 -3.03
CA LEU A 16 16.10 -12.56 -2.70
C LEU A 16 15.81 -12.69 -1.21
N LEU A 17 16.75 -12.27 -0.35
CA LEU A 17 16.52 -12.24 1.10
C LEU A 17 15.40 -11.26 1.49
N GLY A 18 15.35 -10.09 0.84
CA GLY A 18 14.26 -9.12 1.03
C GLY A 18 12.90 -9.67 0.57
N ALA A 19 12.85 -10.28 -0.61
CA ALA A 19 11.63 -10.87 -1.16
C ALA A 19 11.15 -12.04 -0.28
N GLY A 20 12.04 -12.94 0.13
CA GLY A 20 11.71 -14.04 1.03
C GLY A 20 11.16 -13.57 2.37
N LEU A 21 11.71 -12.49 2.92
CA LEU A 21 11.19 -11.88 4.16
C LEU A 21 9.78 -11.30 3.95
N LEU A 22 9.57 -10.54 2.86
CA LEU A 22 8.25 -10.02 2.46
C LEU A 22 7.21 -11.14 2.33
N LEU A 23 7.55 -12.21 1.59
CA LEU A 23 6.68 -13.37 1.36
C LEU A 23 6.34 -14.11 2.64
N THR A 24 7.32 -14.30 3.54
CA THR A 24 7.09 -14.98 4.82
C THR A 24 6.13 -14.19 5.70
N PHE A 25 6.31 -12.86 5.77
CA PHE A 25 5.42 -11.99 6.54
C PHE A 25 4.04 -11.83 5.89
N ASP A 26 3.95 -11.78 4.56
CA ASP A 26 2.68 -11.76 3.84
C ASP A 26 1.89 -13.06 4.07
N PHE A 27 2.56 -14.22 4.01
CA PHE A 27 1.94 -15.51 4.29
C PHE A 27 1.48 -15.62 5.74
N ALA A 28 2.33 -15.20 6.70
CA ALA A 28 1.96 -15.14 8.11
C ALA A 28 0.75 -14.21 8.34
N GLY A 29 0.75 -13.03 7.71
CA GLY A 29 -0.35 -12.08 7.76
C GLY A 29 -1.66 -12.64 7.20
N ARG A 30 -1.60 -13.36 6.08
CA ARG A 30 -2.76 -14.07 5.52
C ARG A 30 -3.26 -15.19 6.42
N ALA A 31 -2.36 -15.98 7.00
CA ALA A 31 -2.72 -17.06 7.93
C ALA A 31 -3.38 -16.50 9.20
N LEU A 32 -2.86 -15.40 9.75
CA LEU A 32 -3.47 -14.69 10.88
C LEU A 32 -4.80 -14.02 10.50
N ALA A 33 -4.90 -13.40 9.32
CA ALA A 33 -6.15 -12.80 8.85
C ALA A 33 -7.25 -13.86 8.68
N ALA A 34 -6.89 -15.03 8.14
CA ALA A 34 -7.80 -16.15 7.97
C ALA A 34 -8.29 -16.73 9.31
N SER A 35 -7.42 -16.83 10.31
CA SER A 35 -7.81 -17.32 11.64
C SER A 35 -8.62 -16.31 12.43
N LEU A 36 -8.41 -15.01 12.21
CA LEU A 36 -9.14 -13.94 12.91
C LEU A 36 -10.45 -13.53 12.22
N SER A 37 -10.75 -14.05 11.02
CA SER A 37 -11.96 -13.76 10.22
C SER A 37 -12.23 -12.26 9.94
N LEU A 38 -11.22 -11.40 10.11
CA LEU A 38 -11.33 -9.98 9.84
C LEU A 38 -11.38 -9.75 8.32
N SER A 39 -12.33 -8.94 7.83
CA SER A 39 -12.42 -8.48 6.43
C SER A 39 -11.27 -7.55 5.99
N VAL A 40 -10.09 -7.68 6.61
CA VAL A 40 -8.89 -6.93 6.26
C VAL A 40 -8.10 -7.75 5.24
N PRO A 41 -7.69 -7.17 4.10
CA PRO A 41 -6.84 -7.85 3.13
C PRO A 41 -5.57 -8.39 3.80
N GLY A 42 -5.32 -9.70 3.70
CA GLY A 42 -4.16 -10.37 4.30
C GLY A 42 -2.81 -9.67 4.11
N PRO A 43 -2.51 -9.04 2.95
CA PRO A 43 -1.28 -8.28 2.77
C PRO A 43 -1.11 -7.08 3.72
N VAL A 44 -2.20 -6.40 4.08
CA VAL A 44 -2.14 -5.27 5.03
C VAL A 44 -1.75 -5.77 6.42
N LEU A 45 -2.27 -6.93 6.82
CA LEU A 45 -1.91 -7.56 8.08
C LEU A 45 -0.45 -8.02 8.09
N GLY A 46 0.05 -8.55 6.96
CA GLY A 46 1.45 -8.89 6.78
C GLY A 46 2.38 -7.67 6.90
N MET A 47 1.98 -6.52 6.34
CA MET A 47 2.72 -5.26 6.49
C MET A 47 2.75 -4.75 7.94
N LEU A 48 1.63 -4.85 8.66
CA LEU A 48 1.56 -4.52 10.10
C LEU A 48 2.49 -5.42 10.92
N LEU A 49 2.48 -6.72 10.65
CA LEU A 49 3.32 -7.69 11.32
C LEU A 49 4.81 -7.44 11.05
N LEU A 50 5.14 -7.15 9.78
CA LEU A 50 6.49 -6.77 9.36
C LEU A 50 6.94 -5.47 10.03
N LEU A 51 6.06 -4.48 10.14
CA LEU A 51 6.32 -3.22 10.83
C LEU A 51 6.61 -3.46 12.32
N LEU A 52 5.83 -4.29 13.00
CA LEU A 52 6.07 -4.66 14.40
C LEU A 52 7.41 -5.38 14.57
N ALA A 53 7.70 -6.35 13.72
CA ALA A 53 8.98 -7.06 13.74
C ALA A 53 10.16 -6.12 13.48
N LEU A 54 10.01 -5.19 12.55
CA LEU A 54 11.03 -4.20 12.23
C LEU A 54 11.23 -3.18 13.34
N MET A 55 10.16 -2.78 14.03
CA MET A 55 10.22 -1.90 15.19
C MET A 55 10.97 -2.55 16.36
N LEU A 56 10.81 -3.88 16.54
CA LEU A 56 11.58 -4.66 17.50
C LEU A 56 13.04 -4.87 17.07
N TYR A 57 13.29 -5.03 15.77
CA TYR A 57 14.62 -5.30 15.21
C TYR A 57 15.47 -4.04 14.99
N GLY A 58 14.85 -2.86 14.85
CA GLY A 58 15.51 -1.55 14.75
C GLY A 58 16.28 -1.28 13.46
N ARG A 59 16.28 -2.19 12.46
CA ARG A 59 17.01 -2.03 11.19
C ARG A 59 16.24 -2.57 9.99
N VAL A 60 16.12 -1.74 8.94
CA VAL A 60 15.50 -2.14 7.66
C VAL A 60 16.54 -2.85 6.78
N PRO A 61 16.33 -4.11 6.37
CA PRO A 61 17.23 -4.77 5.44
C PRO A 61 17.17 -4.11 4.05
N TYR A 62 18.34 -3.80 3.47
CA TYR A 62 18.48 -3.09 2.19
C TYR A 62 17.74 -3.76 1.02
N GLY A 63 17.63 -5.08 1.05
CA GLY A 63 16.90 -5.87 0.06
C GLY A 63 15.39 -5.61 0.05
N LEU A 64 14.80 -5.34 1.21
CA LEU A 64 13.37 -5.10 1.37
C LEU A 64 12.93 -3.82 0.64
N GLY A 65 13.71 -2.75 0.81
CA GLY A 65 13.45 -1.47 0.14
C GLY A 65 13.56 -1.58 -1.38
N MET A 66 14.51 -2.35 -1.88
CA MET A 66 14.74 -2.54 -3.31
C MET A 66 13.61 -3.32 -3.99
N VAL A 67 13.10 -4.37 -3.34
CA VAL A 67 11.94 -5.15 -3.82
C VAL A 67 10.69 -4.28 -3.81
N ALA A 68 10.46 -3.53 -2.73
CA ALA A 68 9.30 -2.64 -2.61
C ALA A 68 9.29 -1.56 -3.71
N GLU A 69 10.43 -0.92 -3.98
CA GLU A 69 10.53 0.12 -5.01
C GLU A 69 10.26 -0.43 -6.41
N GLN A 70 10.73 -1.64 -6.72
CA GLN A 70 10.44 -2.28 -8.00
C GLN A 70 8.95 -2.63 -8.16
N ILE A 71 8.32 -3.16 -7.12
CA ILE A 71 6.88 -3.45 -7.14
C ILE A 71 6.08 -2.15 -7.30
N LEU A 72 6.46 -1.07 -6.60
CA LEU A 72 5.84 0.25 -6.77
C LEU A 72 5.95 0.76 -8.21
N ARG A 73 7.08 0.52 -8.88
CA ARG A 73 7.27 0.88 -10.29
C ARG A 73 6.38 0.05 -11.22
N LEU A 74 6.25 -1.24 -10.93
CA LEU A 74 5.42 -2.17 -11.68
C LEU A 74 3.92 -2.00 -11.37
N LEU A 75 3.58 -1.23 -10.34
CA LEU A 75 2.21 -1.01 -9.90
C LEU A 75 1.35 -0.46 -11.04
N VAL A 76 1.82 0.52 -11.81
CA VAL A 76 1.07 1.00 -13.00
C VAL A 76 0.81 -0.12 -14.00
N LEU A 77 1.80 -1.00 -14.23
CA LEU A 77 1.67 -2.16 -15.12
C LEU A 77 0.75 -3.26 -14.57
N ILE A 78 0.59 -3.37 -13.25
CA ILE A 78 -0.35 -4.31 -12.59
C ILE A 78 -1.77 -3.73 -12.55
N PHE A 79 -1.90 -2.42 -12.37
CA PHE A 79 -3.19 -1.72 -12.30
C PHE A 79 -3.84 -1.55 -13.69
N LEU A 80 -3.04 -1.38 -14.75
CA LEU A 80 -3.57 -1.34 -16.11
C LEU A 80 -4.40 -2.60 -16.45
N PRO A 81 -3.85 -3.83 -16.43
CA PRO A 81 -4.56 -5.05 -16.80
C PRO A 81 -5.78 -5.31 -15.91
N ALA A 82 -5.69 -4.97 -14.61
CA ALA A 82 -6.83 -5.06 -13.71
C ALA A 82 -7.98 -4.10 -14.08
N THR A 83 -7.66 -2.88 -14.51
CA THR A 83 -8.67 -1.88 -14.90
C THR A 83 -9.24 -2.15 -16.29
N VAL A 84 -8.41 -2.49 -17.29
CA VAL A 84 -8.94 -2.84 -18.63
C VAL A 84 -9.75 -4.13 -18.63
N GLY A 85 -9.46 -5.09 -17.76
CA GLY A 85 -10.27 -6.31 -17.62
C GLY A 85 -11.74 -6.03 -17.32
N ILE A 86 -12.04 -4.96 -16.57
CA ILE A 86 -13.41 -4.55 -16.24
C ILE A 86 -14.14 -4.01 -17.49
N TYR A 87 -13.43 -3.31 -18.39
CA TYR A 87 -14.03 -2.80 -19.63
C TYR A 87 -14.43 -3.90 -20.62
N PHE A 88 -13.83 -5.10 -20.53
CA PHE A 88 -14.18 -6.23 -21.38
C PHE A 88 -15.34 -7.08 -20.83
N LEU A 89 -15.83 -6.79 -19.62
CA LEU A 89 -17.03 -7.42 -19.09
C LEU A 89 -18.23 -6.88 -19.87
N ARG A 90 -18.71 -7.69 -20.82
CA ARG A 90 -19.77 -7.33 -21.77
C ARG A 90 -21.02 -6.87 -21.01
N ASP A 91 -21.58 -5.75 -21.48
CA ASP A 91 -22.90 -5.15 -21.18
C ASP A 91 -22.89 -3.69 -20.69
N LEU A 92 -21.75 -2.98 -20.71
CA LEU A 92 -21.77 -1.51 -20.63
C LEU A 92 -22.22 -0.92 -21.97
N SER A 93 -23.54 -0.91 -22.18
CA SER A 93 -24.19 -0.08 -23.19
C SER A 93 -23.65 1.35 -23.07
N GLY A 94 -23.37 2.01 -24.20
CA GLY A 94 -22.62 3.28 -24.27
C GLY A 94 -23.11 4.47 -23.42
N GLY A 95 -24.21 4.34 -22.66
CA GLY A 95 -24.73 5.33 -21.72
C GLY A 95 -24.13 5.31 -20.31
N ASP A 96 -23.58 4.19 -19.83
CA ASP A 96 -23.16 4.06 -18.41
C ASP A 96 -21.82 4.73 -18.09
N TRP A 97 -21.05 5.08 -19.11
CA TRP A 97 -19.74 5.74 -18.98
C TRP A 97 -19.83 7.11 -18.31
N PHE A 98 -20.90 7.86 -18.59
CA PHE A 98 -21.17 9.14 -17.93
C PHE A 98 -21.49 8.94 -16.44
N ALA A 99 -22.27 7.92 -16.10
CA ALA A 99 -22.58 7.59 -14.72
C ALA A 99 -21.32 7.16 -13.95
N LEU A 100 -20.43 6.38 -14.57
CA LEU A 100 -19.14 5.98 -13.98
C LEU A 100 -18.22 7.17 -13.71
N ILE A 101 -18.05 8.06 -14.69
CA ILE A 101 -17.22 9.26 -14.52
C ILE A 101 -17.81 10.16 -13.44
N ALA A 102 -19.12 10.39 -13.46
CA ALA A 102 -19.80 11.18 -12.44
C ALA A 102 -19.63 10.57 -11.05
N ALA A 103 -19.85 9.26 -10.90
CA ALA A 103 -19.69 8.54 -9.63
C ALA A 103 -18.24 8.61 -9.12
N MET A 104 -17.24 8.47 -10.01
CA MET A 104 -15.84 8.54 -9.64
C MET A 104 -15.41 9.95 -9.23
N VAL A 105 -15.83 10.98 -9.96
CA VAL A 105 -15.53 12.38 -9.64
C VAL A 105 -16.22 12.78 -8.33
N ILE A 106 -17.53 12.55 -8.22
CA ILE A 106 -18.32 12.90 -7.04
C ILE A 106 -17.83 12.11 -5.82
N GLY A 107 -17.59 10.81 -5.96
CA GLY A 107 -17.07 9.96 -4.88
C GLY A 107 -15.68 10.39 -4.40
N THR A 108 -14.79 10.77 -5.33
CA THR A 108 -13.46 11.30 -4.99
C THR A 108 -13.57 12.64 -4.26
N LEU A 109 -14.41 13.56 -4.75
CA LEU A 109 -14.62 14.86 -4.12
C LEU A 109 -15.18 14.70 -2.70
N ILE A 110 -16.21 13.87 -2.53
CA ILE A 110 -16.81 13.59 -1.22
C ILE A 110 -15.78 12.97 -0.29
N SER A 111 -15.01 11.99 -0.74
CA SER A 111 -13.96 11.34 0.05
C SER A 111 -12.88 12.33 0.51
N LEU A 112 -12.41 13.20 -0.39
CA LEU A 112 -11.42 14.24 -0.07
C LEU A 112 -11.98 15.26 0.92
N THR A 113 -13.19 15.77 0.69
CA THR A 113 -13.83 16.73 1.59
C THR A 113 -14.06 16.11 2.97
N LEU A 114 -14.57 14.88 3.03
CA LEU A 114 -14.81 14.18 4.29
C LEU A 114 -13.50 13.94 5.04
N THR A 115 -12.45 13.48 4.35
CA THR A 115 -11.12 13.29 4.94
C THR A 115 -10.53 14.60 5.47
N ALA A 116 -10.63 15.68 4.70
CA ALA A 116 -10.18 17.00 5.10
C ALA A 116 -10.95 17.53 6.33
N LEU A 117 -12.28 17.33 6.36
CA LEU A 117 -13.13 17.71 7.50
C LEU A 117 -12.79 16.90 8.75
N LEU A 118 -12.64 15.57 8.63
CA LEU A 118 -12.23 14.72 9.76
C LEU A 118 -10.88 15.16 10.31
N LEU A 119 -9.90 15.40 9.43
CA LEU A 119 -8.57 15.83 9.83
C LEU A 119 -8.61 17.19 10.53
N ASN A 120 -9.35 18.15 9.98
CA ASN A 120 -9.54 19.46 10.59
C ASN A 120 -10.19 19.35 11.98
N HIS A 121 -11.20 18.50 12.13
CA HIS A 121 -11.87 18.26 13.41
C HIS A 121 -10.94 17.60 14.45
N LEU A 122 -10.15 16.61 14.04
CA LEU A 122 -9.15 15.95 14.88
C LEU A 122 -8.05 16.91 15.34
N ILE A 123 -7.59 17.80 14.44
CA ILE A 123 -6.58 18.82 14.74
C ILE A 123 -7.16 19.87 15.69
N GLN A 124 -8.35 20.41 15.44
CA GLN A 124 -9.01 21.37 16.33
C GLN A 124 -9.24 20.82 17.74
N ARG A 125 -9.59 19.53 17.87
CA ARG A 125 -9.69 18.84 19.16
C ARG A 125 -8.35 18.73 19.89
N ARG A 126 -7.24 18.47 19.19
CA ARG A 126 -5.90 18.45 19.80
C ARG A 126 -5.44 19.85 20.22
N THR A 127 -5.70 20.88 19.42
CA THR A 127 -5.34 22.27 19.76
C THR A 127 -6.11 22.74 21.01
N ARG A 128 -7.40 22.39 21.14
CA ARG A 128 -8.18 22.67 22.37
C ARG A 128 -7.69 21.92 23.61
N ARG A 129 -7.12 20.71 23.48
CA ARG A 129 -6.55 19.96 24.61
C ARG A 129 -5.19 20.49 25.07
N ARG A 130 -4.37 21.03 24.16
CA ARG A 130 -3.01 21.52 24.48
C ARG A 130 -3.01 22.86 25.23
N GLY A 131 -4.09 23.64 25.15
CA GLY A 131 -4.28 24.86 25.93
C GLY A 131 -4.69 24.66 27.40
N LYS A 132 -4.91 23.41 27.85
CA LYS A 132 -5.38 23.08 29.22
C LYS A 132 -4.33 22.43 30.13
N HIS A 133 -3.08 22.28 29.68
CA HIS A 133 -1.96 21.68 30.46
C HIS A 133 -0.73 22.61 30.52
N GLY A 134 -0.90 23.89 30.16
CA GLY A 134 0.15 24.90 30.19
C GLY A 134 -0.15 26.09 31.10
N GLN A 135 -0.90 25.87 32.18
CA GLN A 135 -0.95 26.79 33.33
C GLN A 135 -0.46 26.04 34.57
#